data_AF-A0A6L7TJ19-F1
#
_entry.id   AF-A0A6L7TJ19-F1
#
_cell.length_a   1.000
_cell.length_b   1.000
_cell.length_c   1.000
_cell.angle_alpha   90.00
_cell.angle_beta   90.00
_cell.angle_gamma   90.00
#
_symmetry.space_group_name_H-M   'P 1'
#
loop_
_entity.id
_entity.type
_entity.pdbx_description
1 polymer ?
#
loop_
_entity_poly.entity_id
_entity_poly.type
_entity_poly.pdbx_seq_one_letter_code
_entity_poly.pdbx_strand_id
1 'polypeptide(L)'
;MSRRQQWVYHIEPEEFPPDFPQRLDAFRRAAGFSWRGLARRLKVSARLVFRWKAGAAPGSGHLVSLFNLAAGMGLLHLLLPGVEEAEDGSAEGG
;
A
#
# COMPACT_ATOMS: atom_id res chain seq x y z
N MET A 1 -11.34 23.48 -38.81
CA MET A 1 -11.53 22.18 -38.15
C MET A 1 -10.45 21.99 -37.11
N SER A 2 -10.74 22.25 -35.83
CA SER A 2 -9.74 22.28 -34.75
C SER A 2 -9.57 20.88 -34.16
N ARG A 3 -8.36 20.31 -34.27
CA ARG A 3 -8.03 19.02 -33.65
C ARG A 3 -8.08 19.19 -32.13
N ARG A 4 -9.05 18.54 -31.50
CA ARG A 4 -9.10 18.39 -30.04
C ARG A 4 -7.81 17.69 -29.62
N GLN A 5 -6.92 18.40 -28.94
CA GLN A 5 -5.79 17.80 -28.26
C GLN A 5 -6.35 16.89 -27.17
N GLN A 6 -6.34 15.59 -27.45
CA GLN A 6 -6.71 14.58 -26.49
C GLN A 6 -5.54 14.45 -25.51
N TRP A 7 -5.71 14.99 -24.31
CA TRP A 7 -4.80 14.75 -23.21
C TRP A 7 -4.91 13.26 -22.85
N VAL A 8 -3.96 12.47 -23.35
CA VAL A 8 -3.76 11.09 -22.89
C VAL A 8 -3.10 11.22 -21.53
N TYR A 9 -3.86 11.01 -20.46
CA TYR A 9 -3.31 10.84 -19.13
C TYR A 9 -2.40 9.61 -19.15
N HIS A 10 -1.10 9.84 -19.36
CA HIS A 10 -0.07 8.83 -19.15
C HIS A 10 0.16 8.76 -17.65
N ILE A 11 -0.68 7.98 -16.96
CA ILE A 11 -0.34 7.56 -15.61
C ILE A 11 0.70 6.47 -15.82
N GLU A 12 1.98 6.84 -15.68
CA GLU A 12 3.04 5.85 -15.48
C GLU A 12 2.53 4.88 -14.40
N PRO A 13 2.50 3.56 -14.63
CA PRO A 13 2.05 2.63 -13.61
C PRO A 13 3.05 2.72 -12.46
N GLU A 14 2.72 3.56 -11.48
CA GLU A 14 3.49 3.74 -10.28
C GLU A 14 3.60 2.35 -9.64
N GLU A 15 4.81 1.80 -9.66
CA GLU A 15 5.05 0.44 -9.23
C GLU A 15 4.55 0.28 -7.79
N PHE A 16 3.91 -0.85 -7.50
CA PHE A 16 3.38 -1.08 -6.17
C PHE A 16 4.52 -1.02 -5.14
N PRO A 17 4.38 -0.25 -4.04
CA PRO A 17 5.52 0.08 -3.19
C PRO A 17 6.26 -1.17 -2.71
N PRO A 18 7.59 -1.26 -2.94
CA PRO A 18 8.37 -2.48 -2.66
C PRO A 18 8.46 -2.80 -1.16
N ASP A 19 8.22 -1.80 -0.30
CA ASP A 19 8.21 -1.89 1.16
C ASP A 19 6.86 -2.34 1.74
N PHE A 20 5.85 -2.59 0.88
CA PHE A 20 4.53 -3.04 1.33
C PHE A 20 4.57 -4.33 2.18
N PRO A 21 5.38 -5.36 1.88
CA PRO A 21 5.47 -6.55 2.74
C PRO A 21 5.90 -6.24 4.17
N GLN A 22 6.83 -5.30 4.36
CA GLN A 22 7.34 -4.86 5.65
C GLN A 22 6.25 -4.12 6.41
N ARG A 23 5.56 -3.19 5.74
CA ARG A 23 4.38 -2.48 6.25
C ARG A 23 3.27 -3.43 6.69
N LEU A 24 2.98 -4.45 5.86
CA LEU A 24 1.98 -5.47 6.16
C LEU A 24 2.35 -6.30 7.40
N ASP A 25 3.63 -6.65 7.57
CA ASP A 25 4.09 -7.36 8.77
C ASP A 25 4.03 -6.47 10.03
N ALA A 26 4.41 -5.20 9.93
CA ALA A 26 4.29 -4.24 11.02
C ALA A 26 2.83 -4.08 11.47
N PHE A 27 1.92 -3.86 10.52
CA PHE A 27 0.48 -3.81 10.78
C PHE A 27 -0.02 -5.08 11.48
N ARG A 28 0.31 -6.26 10.93
CA ARG A 28 -0.12 -7.55 11.49
C ARG A 28 0.34 -7.70 12.95
N ARG A 29 1.60 -7.36 13.25
CA ARG A 29 2.16 -7.44 14.61
C ARG A 29 1.46 -6.47 15.56
N ALA A 30 1.28 -5.22 15.15
CA ALA A 30 0.58 -4.21 15.94
C ALA A 30 -0.88 -4.59 16.22
N ALA A 31 -1.57 -5.19 15.24
CA ALA A 31 -2.93 -5.69 15.39
C ALA A 31 -3.05 -7.02 16.15
N GLY A 32 -1.92 -7.63 16.59
CA GLY A 32 -1.93 -8.89 17.33
C GLY A 32 -2.34 -10.12 16.50
N PHE A 33 -2.28 -10.05 15.17
CA PHE A 33 -2.68 -11.16 14.30
C PHE A 33 -1.53 -12.12 14.01
N SER A 34 -1.83 -13.42 13.89
CA SER A 34 -0.99 -14.31 13.09
C SER A 34 -1.30 -14.14 11.61
N TRP A 35 -0.43 -14.62 10.70
CA TRP A 35 -0.72 -14.56 9.25
C TRP A 35 -2.05 -15.24 8.88
N ARG A 36 -2.34 -16.39 9.50
CA ARG A 36 -3.63 -17.09 9.34
C ARG A 36 -4.76 -16.32 10.00
N GLY A 37 -4.51 -15.63 11.11
CA GLY A 37 -5.48 -14.73 11.77
C GLY A 37 -5.88 -13.56 10.86
N LEU A 38 -4.90 -12.90 10.25
CA LEU A 38 -5.13 -11.82 9.30
C LEU A 38 -5.95 -12.29 8.09
N ALA A 39 -5.58 -13.44 7.51
CA ALA A 39 -6.34 -14.03 6.40
C ALA A 39 -7.81 -14.28 6.77
N ARG A 40 -8.07 -14.86 7.95
CA ARG A 40 -9.45 -15.05 8.46
C ARG A 40 -10.18 -13.73 8.65
N ARG A 41 -9.50 -12.72 9.22
CA ARG A 41 -10.10 -11.41 9.47
C ARG A 41 -10.51 -10.69 8.18
N LEU A 42 -9.72 -10.87 7.12
CA LEU A 42 -9.96 -10.34 5.78
C LEU A 42 -10.84 -11.26 4.91
N LYS A 43 -11.25 -12.43 5.41
CA LYS A 43 -12.02 -13.45 4.67
C LYS A 43 -11.35 -13.90 3.35
N VAL A 44 -10.02 -13.98 3.35
CA VAL A 44 -9.22 -14.47 2.20
C VAL A 44 -8.44 -15.74 2.57
N SER A 45 -7.91 -16.43 1.56
CA SER A 45 -7.05 -17.59 1.80
C SER A 45 -5.70 -17.19 2.39
N ALA A 46 -5.14 -18.04 3.26
CA ALA A 46 -3.80 -17.81 3.80
C ALA A 46 -2.73 -17.75 2.69
N ARG A 47 -2.88 -18.55 1.63
CA ARG A 47 -2.01 -18.54 0.46
C ARG A 47 -1.93 -17.16 -0.20
N LEU A 48 -3.06 -16.45 -0.29
CA LEU A 48 -3.09 -15.10 -0.84
C LEU A 48 -2.29 -14.11 0.02
N VAL A 49 -2.48 -14.15 1.34
CA VAL A 49 -1.70 -13.31 2.28
C VAL A 49 -0.21 -13.63 2.22
N PHE A 50 0.17 -14.91 2.08
CA PHE A 50 1.58 -15.28 1.88
C PHE A 50 2.17 -14.75 0.58
N ARG A 51 1.38 -14.61 -0.50
CA ARG A 51 1.85 -13.94 -1.73
C ARG A 51 2.10 -12.46 -1.50
N TRP A 52 1.25 -11.79 -0.72
CA TRP A 52 1.47 -10.38 -0.36
C TRP A 52 2.74 -10.21 0.47
N LYS A 53 2.97 -11.11 1.43
CA LYS A 53 4.23 -11.17 2.18
C LYS A 53 5.45 -11.38 1.27
N ALA A 54 5.28 -12.07 0.14
CA ALA A 54 6.33 -12.29 -0.85
C ALA A 54 6.47 -11.14 -1.88
N GLY A 55 5.75 -10.02 -1.70
CA GLY A 55 5.85 -8.85 -2.58
C GLY A 55 4.75 -8.74 -3.65
N ALA A 56 3.83 -9.70 -3.74
CA ALA A 56 2.73 -9.58 -4.71
C ALA A 56 1.75 -8.48 -4.29
N ALA A 57 1.43 -7.57 -5.20
CA ALA A 57 0.42 -6.55 -4.96
C ALA A 57 -0.97 -7.18 -4.68
N PRO A 58 -1.68 -6.75 -3.63
CA PRO A 58 -3.09 -7.10 -3.45
C PRO A 58 -3.94 -6.50 -4.57
N GLY A 59 -4.94 -7.24 -5.03
CA GLY A 59 -5.99 -6.66 -5.88
C GLY A 59 -6.74 -5.53 -5.15
N SER A 60 -7.30 -4.57 -5.90
CA SER A 60 -7.93 -3.36 -5.37
C SER A 60 -8.95 -3.62 -4.25
N GLY A 61 -9.86 -4.59 -4.43
CA GLY A 61 -10.85 -4.95 -3.39
C GLY A 61 -10.23 -5.48 -2.08
N HIS A 62 -9.12 -6.22 -2.18
CA HIS A 62 -8.38 -6.69 -1.01
C HIS A 62 -7.63 -5.56 -0.32
N LEU A 63 -7.06 -4.63 -1.10
CA LEU A 63 -6.38 -3.45 -0.60
C LEU A 63 -7.34 -2.54 0.20
N VAL A 64 -8.53 -2.29 -0.35
CA VAL A 64 -9.60 -1.55 0.35
C VAL A 64 -10.02 -2.26 1.64
N SER A 65 -10.19 -3.60 1.59
CA SER A 65 -10.54 -4.37 2.80
C SER A 65 -9.47 -4.29 3.89
N LEU A 66 -8.20 -4.33 3.48
CA LEU A 66 -7.06 -4.18 4.38
C LEU A 66 -7.00 -2.77 4.98
N PHE A 67 -7.17 -1.72 4.19
CA PHE A 67 -7.17 -0.34 4.66
C PHE A 67 -8.34 -0.04 5.59
N ASN A 68 -9.55 -0.52 5.28
CA ASN A 68 -10.70 -0.37 6.16
C ASN A 68 -10.49 -1.09 7.51
N LEU A 69 -9.90 -2.29 7.47
CA LEU A 69 -9.55 -3.02 8.68
C LEU A 69 -8.53 -2.23 9.52
N ALA A 70 -7.49 -1.69 8.89
CA ALA A 70 -6.47 -0.90 9.58
C ALA A 70 -7.00 0.42 10.14
N ALA A 71 -7.82 1.13 9.37
CA ALA A 71 -8.48 2.36 9.79
C ALA A 71 -9.38 2.14 11.01
N GLY A 72 -10.18 1.06 11.00
CA GLY A 72 -11.03 0.70 12.15
C GLY A 72 -10.26 0.35 13.44
N MET A 73 -8.95 0.14 13.34
CA MET A 73 -8.05 -0.09 14.49
C MET A 73 -7.11 1.09 14.77
N GLY A 74 -7.18 2.19 14.00
CA GLY A 74 -6.24 3.32 14.12
C GLY A 74 -4.81 3.01 13.64
N LEU A 75 -4.62 1.94 12.86
CA LEU A 75 -3.32 1.45 12.40
C LEU A 75 -3.06 1.71 10.91
N LEU A 76 -3.88 2.55 10.26
CA LEU A 76 -3.75 2.84 8.83
C LEU A 76 -2.37 3.39 8.45
N HIS A 77 -1.78 4.20 9.31
CA HIS A 77 -0.45 4.79 9.14
C HIS A 77 0.66 3.75 8.91
N LEU A 78 0.49 2.50 9.38
CA LEU A 78 1.47 1.42 9.16
C LEU A 78 1.42 0.85 7.75
N LEU A 79 0.36 1.10 6.99
CA LEU A 79 0.16 0.54 5.65
C LEU A 79 0.36 1.55 4.52
N LEU A 80 0.23 2.84 4.82
CA LEU A 80 0.48 3.92 3.88
C LEU A 80 1.99 4.03 3.63
N PRO A 81 2.41 4.35 2.39
CA PRO A 81 3.80 4.73 2.15
C PRO A 81 4.19 5.89 3.04
N GLY A 82 5.39 5.79 3.60
CA GLY A 82 6.01 6.95 4.22
C GLY A 82 6.11 8.01 3.14
N VAL A 83 5.57 9.20 3.41
CA VAL A 83 6.00 10.39 2.69
C VAL A 83 7.44 10.55 3.16
N GLU A 84 8.40 10.00 2.42
CA GLU A 84 9.74 10.56 2.49
C GLU A 84 9.52 12.02 2.12
N GLU A 85 9.63 12.91 3.12
CA GLU A 85 9.70 14.33 2.87
C GLU A 85 10.74 14.47 1.77
N ALA A 86 10.30 14.82 0.57
CA ALA A 86 11.20 15.18 -0.51
C ALA A 86 12.10 16.23 0.12
N GLU A 87 13.36 15.87 0.36
CA GLU A 87 14.34 16.78 0.91
C GLU A 87 14.33 17.98 -0.02
N ASP A 88 13.64 19.04 0.41
CA ASP A 88 13.63 20.32 -0.26
C ASP A 88 15.11 20.69 -0.31
N GLY A 89 15.64 20.65 -1.53
CA GLY A 89 17.01 20.99 -1.85
C GLY A 89 17.28 22.43 -1.41
N SER A 90 17.53 22.60 -0.11
CA SER A 90 18.19 23.74 0.49
C SER A 90 19.65 23.64 0.08
N ALA A 91 19.92 23.85 -1.20
CA ALA A 91 21.21 24.31 -1.64
C ALA A 91 21.27 25.81 -1.31
N GLU A 92 21.64 26.10 -0.07
CA GLU A 92 22.43 27.30 0.18
C GLU A 92 23.73 27.21 -0.62
N GLY A 93 24.13 28.31 -1.27
CA GLY A 93 25.53 28.52 -1.63
C GLY A 93 25.76 29.33 -2.90
N GLY A 94 26.05 30.62 -2.74
CA GLY A 94 26.80 31.43 -3.71
C GLY A 94 26.35 32.87 -3.84
#